data_AF-A0A7V1LF35-F1
#
_entry.id   AF-A0A7V1LF35-F1
#
_cell.length_a   1.000
_cell.length_b   1.000
_cell.length_c   1.000
_cell.angle_alpha   90.00
_cell.angle_beta   90.00
_cell.angle_gamma   90.00
#
_symmetry.space_group_name_H-M   'P 1'
#
loop_
_entity.id
_entity.type
_entity.pdbx_description
1 polymer ?
#
loop_
_entity_poly.entity_id
_entity_poly.type
_entity_poly.pdbx_seq_one_letter_code
_entity_poly.pdbx_strand_id
1 'polypeptide(L)'
;MRKTKKRIIVFDIETSSYPFESLSESQQEFLLRYAEKETDEEIKSQKISEVKRYLNLYPFTAKVIAIGFYDVLKEKTFVYYESKENEEWHSDDKKTNYKGLKEEDILKSFWRIVEASNQFITFNGRNFDIPFLMLRSAMLKIKPSKNLITSRYDKKLHIDLLEQFTYYGLTKKFNLDFYCRAYGIESPKSQGISGMEVKNLYDAGKTKEIAVYCSKDVIATYELYKIWDEFLNI
;
A
#
# COMPACT_ATOMS: atom_id res chain seq x y z
N MET A 1 31.79 -13.30 -16.12
CA MET A 1 30.99 -12.66 -15.06
C MET A 1 29.53 -13.05 -15.22
N ARG A 2 28.94 -13.81 -14.27
CA ARG A 2 27.49 -14.04 -14.26
C ARG A 2 26.81 -12.69 -14.05
N LYS A 3 26.06 -12.17 -15.03
CA LYS A 3 25.16 -11.04 -14.81
C LYS A 3 24.18 -11.48 -13.71
N THR A 4 24.31 -10.90 -12.52
CA THR A 4 23.34 -11.11 -11.43
C THR A 4 21.97 -10.70 -11.97
N LYS A 5 21.00 -11.62 -11.98
CA LYS A 5 19.64 -11.32 -12.47
C LYS A 5 19.07 -10.18 -11.62
N LYS A 6 18.52 -9.16 -12.28
CA LYS A 6 17.87 -8.02 -11.63
C LYS A 6 16.65 -8.52 -10.85
N ARG A 7 16.61 -8.30 -9.54
CA ARG A 7 15.47 -8.62 -8.69
C ARG A 7 14.50 -7.43 -8.66
N ILE A 8 13.34 -7.62 -9.27
CA ILE A 8 12.26 -6.63 -9.34
C ILE A 8 11.17 -7.04 -8.36
N ILE A 9 10.71 -6.09 -7.56
CA ILE A 9 9.65 -6.29 -6.57
C ILE A 9 8.47 -5.39 -6.89
N VAL A 10 7.28 -5.96 -7.06
CA VAL A 10 6.03 -5.20 -7.03
C VAL A 10 5.53 -5.23 -5.59
N PHE A 11 5.05 -4.12 -5.05
CA PHE A 11 4.48 -4.11 -3.70
C PHE A 11 3.34 -3.09 -3.55
N ASP A 12 2.54 -3.32 -2.52
CA ASP A 12 1.40 -2.49 -2.10
C ASP A 12 1.23 -2.65 -0.57
N ILE A 13 0.62 -1.68 0.09
CA ILE A 13 0.38 -1.70 1.54
C ILE A 13 -1.09 -1.54 1.91
N GLU A 14 -1.46 -2.15 3.03
CA GLU A 14 -2.73 -1.88 3.70
C GLU A 14 -2.49 -1.22 5.05
N THR A 15 -3.34 -0.25 5.38
CA THR A 15 -3.22 0.56 6.60
C THR A 15 -4.54 0.61 7.36
N SER A 16 -4.44 0.72 8.70
CA SER A 16 -5.59 0.97 9.56
C SER A 16 -5.31 2.15 10.48
N SER A 17 -6.32 3.00 10.67
CA SER A 17 -6.24 4.15 11.57
C SER A 17 -6.32 3.73 13.03
N TYR A 18 -5.66 4.50 13.89
CA TYR A 18 -5.94 4.44 15.31
C TYR A 18 -7.36 4.97 15.61
N PRO A 19 -7.96 4.58 16.75
CA PRO A 19 -9.11 5.28 17.28
C PRO A 19 -8.81 6.77 17.36
N PHE A 20 -9.70 7.62 16.86
CA PHE A 20 -9.47 9.07 16.80
C PHE A 20 -9.21 9.64 18.21
N GLU A 21 -9.93 9.10 19.18
CA GLU A 21 -9.87 9.45 20.60
C GLU A 21 -8.54 9.06 21.26
N SER A 22 -7.69 8.26 20.60
CA SER A 22 -6.35 7.93 21.08
C SER A 22 -5.27 8.93 20.65
N LEU A 23 -5.61 9.86 19.74
CA LEU A 23 -4.72 10.94 19.32
C LEU A 23 -4.67 12.05 20.40
N SER A 24 -3.58 12.81 20.48
CA SER A 24 -3.49 13.93 21.43
C SER A 24 -4.52 15.03 21.09
N GLU A 25 -4.93 15.82 22.08
CA GLU A 25 -5.87 16.93 21.87
C GLU A 25 -5.44 17.88 20.74
N SER A 26 -4.15 18.24 20.72
CA SER A 26 -3.57 19.08 19.67
C SER A 26 -3.61 18.44 18.27
N GLN A 27 -3.52 17.11 18.17
CA GLN A 27 -3.67 16.40 16.89
C GLN A 27 -5.13 16.36 16.46
N GLN A 28 -6.05 16.10 17.40
CA GLN A 28 -7.48 16.11 17.15
C GLN A 28 -7.93 17.49 16.64
N GLU A 29 -7.55 18.57 17.33
CA GLU A 29 -7.82 19.95 16.92
C GLU A 29 -7.27 20.25 15.52
N PHE A 30 -6.01 19.88 15.26
CA PHE A 30 -5.41 20.10 13.93
C PHE A 30 -6.17 19.40 12.81
N LEU A 31 -6.61 18.15 13.04
CA LEU A 31 -7.36 17.37 12.05
C LEU A 31 -8.77 17.93 11.81
N LEU A 32 -9.43 18.41 12.87
CA LEU A 32 -10.79 18.93 12.81
C LEU A 32 -10.89 20.42 12.48
N ARG A 33 -9.78 21.16 12.46
CA ARG A 33 -9.71 22.63 12.31
C ARG A 33 -10.55 23.25 11.19
N TYR A 34 -10.78 22.52 10.10
CA TYR A 34 -11.58 22.98 8.97
C TYR A 34 -13.04 22.57 9.09
N ALA A 35 -13.30 21.40 9.67
CA ALA A 35 -14.65 20.95 9.97
C ALA A 35 -15.30 21.84 11.05
N GLU A 36 -14.53 22.22 12.08
CA GLU A 36 -15.00 23.07 13.18
C GLU A 36 -15.36 24.50 12.78
N LYS A 37 -14.85 24.98 11.64
CA LYS A 37 -15.21 26.29 11.08
C LYS A 37 -16.58 26.29 10.38
N GLU A 38 -17.14 25.11 10.15
CA GLU A 38 -18.46 24.99 9.56
C GLU A 38 -19.53 25.41 10.57
N THR A 39 -20.43 26.29 10.14
CA THR A 39 -21.51 26.81 10.98
C THR A 39 -22.76 25.95 10.92
N ASP A 40 -22.94 25.23 9.81
CA ASP A 40 -24.02 24.27 9.67
C ASP A 40 -23.66 22.96 10.38
N GLU A 41 -24.44 22.58 11.40
CA GLU A 41 -24.14 21.41 12.23
C GLU A 41 -24.23 20.07 11.47
N GLU A 42 -25.05 19.97 10.42
CA GLU A 42 -25.12 18.76 9.60
C GLU A 42 -23.87 18.63 8.72
N ILE A 43 -23.49 19.71 8.02
CA ILE A 43 -22.28 19.73 7.19
C ILE A 43 -21.04 19.52 8.06
N LYS A 44 -20.99 20.12 9.25
CA LYS A 44 -19.91 19.94 10.22
C LYS A 44 -19.78 18.48 10.62
N SER A 45 -20.88 17.83 10.99
CA SER A 45 -20.91 16.42 11.35
C SER A 45 -20.42 15.52 10.20
N GLN A 46 -20.82 15.81 8.96
CA GLN A 46 -20.36 15.09 7.77
C GLN A 46 -18.85 15.26 7.55
N LYS A 47 -18.33 16.50 7.64
CA LYS A 47 -16.89 16.79 7.52
C LYS A 47 -16.06 16.07 8.59
N ILE A 48 -16.52 16.07 9.84
CA ILE A 48 -15.85 15.34 10.93
C ILE A 48 -15.82 13.84 10.61
N SER A 49 -16.95 13.26 10.17
CA SER A 49 -16.99 11.85 9.78
C SER A 49 -16.04 11.54 8.62
N GLU A 50 -15.90 12.44 7.65
CA GLU A 50 -14.99 12.28 6.52
C GLU A 50 -13.53 12.32 6.96
N VAL A 51 -13.15 13.28 7.82
CA VAL A 51 -11.80 13.34 8.41
C VAL A 51 -11.47 12.03 9.12
N LYS A 52 -12.39 11.51 9.95
CA LYS A 52 -12.20 10.24 10.66
C LYS A 52 -12.04 9.05 9.69
N ARG A 53 -12.70 9.08 8.53
CA ARG A 53 -12.57 8.04 7.49
C ARG A 53 -11.21 8.06 6.81
N TYR A 54 -10.59 9.22 6.62
CA TYR A 54 -9.29 9.33 5.94
C TYR A 54 -8.08 9.17 6.85
N LEU A 55 -8.26 8.97 8.16
CA LEU A 55 -7.13 8.78 9.09
C LEU A 55 -6.23 7.60 8.72
N ASN A 56 -6.74 6.59 8.01
CA ASN A 56 -5.92 5.47 7.54
C ASN A 56 -4.92 5.88 6.47
N LEU A 57 -5.12 7.04 5.81
CA LEU A 57 -4.27 7.51 4.74
C LEU A 57 -3.01 8.26 5.22
N TYR A 58 -2.88 8.53 6.52
CA TYR A 58 -1.75 9.30 7.06
C TYR A 58 -0.89 8.47 8.01
N PRO A 59 0.46 8.49 7.86
CA PRO A 59 1.36 7.67 8.66
C PRO A 59 1.36 8.02 10.15
N PHE A 60 0.93 9.23 10.50
CA PHE A 60 0.88 9.72 11.89
C PHE A 60 -0.39 9.31 12.62
N THR A 61 -1.45 8.93 11.90
CA THR A 61 -2.76 8.57 12.46
C THR A 61 -3.12 7.11 12.20
N ALA A 62 -2.21 6.34 11.62
CA ALA A 62 -2.41 4.96 11.24
C ALA A 62 -1.15 4.10 11.40
N LYS A 63 -1.33 2.81 11.16
CA LYS A 63 -0.29 1.79 11.13
C LYS A 63 -0.39 0.94 9.89
N VAL A 64 0.71 0.27 9.55
CA VAL A 64 0.73 -0.74 8.50
C VAL A 64 0.17 -2.04 9.06
N ILE A 65 -0.83 -2.60 8.38
CA ILE A 65 -1.47 -3.86 8.76
C ILE A 65 -1.20 -4.98 7.76
N ALA A 66 -0.80 -4.65 6.52
CA ALA A 66 -0.25 -5.62 5.58
C ALA A 66 0.73 -4.95 4.60
N ILE A 67 1.70 -5.72 4.11
CA ILE A 67 2.51 -5.40 2.94
C ILE A 67 2.57 -6.64 2.05
N GLY A 68 2.11 -6.50 0.82
CA GLY A 68 2.19 -7.51 -0.22
C GLY A 68 3.41 -7.30 -1.10
N PHE A 69 3.98 -8.39 -1.61
CA PHE A 69 5.12 -8.39 -2.51
C PHE A 69 4.93 -9.43 -3.61
N TYR A 70 5.18 -9.06 -4.86
CA TYR A 70 5.39 -10.02 -5.94
C TYR A 70 6.86 -9.96 -6.35
N ASP A 71 7.57 -11.06 -6.14
CA ASP A 71 8.96 -11.20 -6.53
C ASP A 71 9.03 -11.77 -7.95
N VAL A 72 9.28 -10.89 -8.93
CA VAL A 72 9.27 -11.24 -10.36
C VAL A 72 10.28 -12.33 -10.69
N LEU A 73 11.42 -12.37 -9.98
CA LEU A 73 12.44 -13.39 -10.21
C LEU A 73 12.01 -14.77 -9.70
N LYS A 74 11.21 -14.82 -8.63
CA LYS A 74 10.72 -16.06 -8.03
C LYS A 74 9.36 -16.49 -8.54
N GLU A 75 8.64 -15.61 -9.24
CA GLU A 75 7.25 -15.79 -9.66
C GLU A 75 6.36 -16.19 -8.48
N LYS A 76 6.55 -15.52 -7.34
CA LYS A 76 5.85 -15.79 -6.09
C LYS A 76 5.39 -14.52 -5.40
N THR A 77 4.23 -14.63 -4.77
CA THR A 77 3.66 -13.59 -3.91
C THR A 77 4.00 -13.90 -2.45
N PHE A 78 4.33 -12.87 -1.70
CA PHE A 78 4.55 -12.90 -0.26
C PHE A 78 3.72 -11.80 0.38
N VAL A 79 3.03 -12.07 1.47
CA VAL A 79 2.31 -11.05 2.24
C VAL A 79 2.69 -11.15 3.70
N TYR A 80 3.14 -10.02 4.25
CA TYR A 80 3.32 -9.87 5.69
C TYR A 80 2.15 -9.09 6.23
N TYR A 81 1.45 -9.63 7.23
CA TYR A 81 0.26 -9.00 7.79
C TYR A 81 0.32 -8.99 9.31
N GLU A 82 -0.45 -8.09 9.92
CA GLU A 82 -0.45 -7.95 11.37
C GLU A 82 -1.15 -9.15 12.02
N SER A 83 -0.42 -9.79 12.93
CA SER A 83 -0.96 -10.85 13.78
C SER A 83 -0.32 -10.75 15.17
N LYS A 84 -1.06 -11.22 16.19
CA LYS A 84 -0.55 -11.32 17.56
C LYS A 84 0.45 -12.47 17.69
N GLU A 85 0.28 -13.49 16.88
CA GLU A 85 1.11 -14.69 16.86
C GLU A 85 1.93 -14.75 15.56
N ASN A 86 3.12 -15.34 15.63
CA ASN A 86 3.88 -15.65 14.44
C ASN A 86 3.26 -16.88 13.77
N GLU A 87 2.62 -16.67 12.63
CA GLU A 87 1.97 -17.74 11.86
C GLU A 87 2.36 -17.67 10.39
N GLU A 88 2.42 -18.82 9.72
CA GLU A 88 2.72 -18.94 8.30
C GLU A 88 1.72 -19.87 7.62
N TRP A 89 1.22 -19.46 6.46
CA TRP A 89 0.32 -20.28 5.64
C TRP A 89 0.48 -19.91 4.15
N HIS A 90 -0.13 -20.69 3.26
CA HIS A 90 -0.01 -20.50 1.82
C HIS A 90 -1.36 -20.70 1.13
N SER A 91 -1.52 -20.11 -0.06
CA SER A 91 -2.64 -20.40 -0.96
C SER A 91 -2.60 -21.85 -1.41
N ASP A 92 -3.74 -22.42 -1.81
CA ASP A 92 -3.86 -23.82 -2.24
C ASP A 92 -2.89 -24.18 -3.38
N ASP A 93 -2.66 -23.24 -4.30
CA ASP A 93 -1.72 -23.38 -5.43
C ASP A 93 -0.24 -23.15 -5.06
N LYS A 94 0.04 -22.82 -3.79
CA LYS A 94 1.37 -22.53 -3.22
C LYS A 94 2.12 -21.37 -3.89
N LYS A 95 1.44 -20.50 -4.65
CA LYS A 95 2.03 -19.32 -5.27
C LYS A 95 2.14 -18.14 -4.31
N THR A 96 1.24 -18.05 -3.33
CA THR A 96 1.21 -16.99 -2.33
C THR A 96 1.55 -17.51 -0.95
N ASN A 97 2.49 -16.84 -0.27
CA ASN A 97 2.92 -17.16 1.08
C ASN A 97 2.52 -16.02 2.01
N TYR A 98 1.91 -16.35 3.13
CA TYR A 98 1.42 -15.39 4.10
C TYR A 98 2.15 -15.59 5.43
N LYS A 99 2.54 -14.49 6.07
CA LYS A 99 3.21 -14.52 7.36
C LYS A 99 2.66 -13.43 8.29
N GLY A 100 2.11 -13.87 9.42
CA GLY A 100 1.63 -13.01 10.50
C GLY A 100 2.80 -12.51 11.35
N LEU A 101 2.87 -11.20 11.57
CA LEU A 101 3.96 -10.53 12.28
C LEU A 101 3.44 -9.32 13.07
N LYS A 102 4.25 -8.81 14.00
CA LYS A 102 4.06 -7.46 14.54
C LYS A 102 4.46 -6.41 13.50
N GLU A 103 3.84 -5.23 13.53
CA GLU A 103 4.13 -4.14 12.58
C GLU A 103 5.64 -3.83 12.45
N GLU A 104 6.36 -3.76 13.56
CA GLU A 104 7.81 -3.50 13.52
C GLU A 104 8.57 -4.54 12.69
N ASP A 105 8.18 -5.82 12.79
CA ASP A 105 8.84 -6.92 12.09
C ASP A 105 8.42 -6.98 10.61
N ILE A 106 7.20 -6.53 10.29
CA ILE A 106 6.75 -6.27 8.92
C ILE A 106 7.67 -5.23 8.27
N LEU A 107 7.85 -4.07 8.92
CA LEU A 107 8.68 -2.97 8.41
C LEU A 107 10.16 -3.35 8.31
N LYS A 108 10.73 -4.00 9.33
CA LYS A 108 12.11 -4.53 9.27
C LYS A 108 12.29 -5.50 8.09
N SER A 109 11.31 -6.38 7.88
CA SER A 109 11.34 -7.34 6.77
C SER A 109 11.20 -6.66 5.41
N PHE A 110 10.35 -5.63 5.30
CA PHE A 110 10.23 -4.79 4.10
C PHE A 110 11.58 -4.16 3.75
N TRP A 111 12.25 -3.48 4.69
CA TRP A 111 13.52 -2.82 4.40
C TRP A 111 14.66 -3.80 4.06
N ARG A 112 14.66 -5.00 4.63
CA ARG A 112 15.59 -6.08 4.22
C ARG A 112 15.35 -6.54 2.79
N ILE A 113 14.08 -6.65 2.36
CA ILE A 113 13.73 -6.96 0.97
C ILE A 113 14.18 -5.82 0.04
N VAL A 114 13.94 -4.57 0.45
CA VAL A 114 14.34 -3.38 -0.31
C VAL A 114 15.86 -3.33 -0.50
N GLU A 115 16.63 -3.61 0.53
CA GLU A 115 18.10 -3.66 0.47
C GLU A 115 18.59 -4.67 -0.57
N ALA A 116 18.00 -5.87 -0.57
CA ALA A 116 18.35 -6.98 -1.45
C ALA A 116 17.71 -6.94 -2.86
N SER A 117 17.05 -5.84 -3.25
CA SER A 117 16.35 -5.73 -4.54
C SER A 117 16.85 -4.55 -5.37
N ASN A 118 16.62 -4.62 -6.68
CA ASN A 118 17.19 -3.67 -7.65
C ASN A 118 16.20 -2.63 -8.15
N GLN A 119 14.91 -2.97 -8.23
CA GLN A 119 13.87 -2.07 -8.73
C GLN A 119 12.53 -2.42 -8.09
N PHE A 120 11.70 -1.39 -7.92
CA PHE A 120 10.41 -1.48 -7.27
C PHE A 120 9.31 -0.95 -8.18
N ILE A 121 8.15 -1.57 -8.11
CA ILE A 121 6.96 -1.17 -8.87
C ILE A 121 5.80 -1.05 -7.90
N THR A 122 5.03 0.02 -8.03
CA THR A 122 3.81 0.28 -7.24
C THR A 122 2.73 0.86 -8.15
N PHE A 123 1.49 0.90 -7.66
CA PHE A 123 0.43 1.70 -8.26
C PHE A 123 0.12 2.87 -7.33
N ASN A 124 0.49 4.11 -7.70
CA ASN A 124 0.36 5.30 -6.86
C ASN A 124 1.20 5.31 -5.57
N GLY A 125 2.19 4.42 -5.46
CA GLY A 125 3.01 4.30 -4.25
C GLY A 125 3.94 5.48 -3.97
N ARG A 126 4.22 6.34 -4.97
CA ARG A 126 4.94 7.59 -4.74
C ARG A 126 4.13 8.57 -3.91
N ASN A 127 2.80 8.59 -4.08
CA ASN A 127 1.91 9.51 -3.38
C ASN A 127 1.34 8.92 -2.08
N PHE A 128 1.57 7.64 -1.81
CA PHE A 128 1.00 6.96 -0.65
C PHE A 128 1.99 6.00 0.03
N ASP A 129 2.20 4.82 -0.54
CA ASP A 129 2.90 3.70 0.09
C ASP A 129 4.30 4.05 0.60
N ILE A 130 5.13 4.65 -0.26
CA ILE A 130 6.53 4.91 0.04
C ILE A 130 6.66 6.01 1.11
N PRO A 131 6.03 7.20 0.97
CA PRO A 131 6.03 8.20 2.05
C PRO A 131 5.49 7.64 3.37
N PHE A 132 4.43 6.82 3.32
CA PHE A 132 3.84 6.22 4.50
C PHE A 132 4.85 5.30 5.20
N LEU A 133 5.46 4.36 4.47
CA LEU A 133 6.46 3.43 5.00
C LEU A 133 7.69 4.16 5.55
N MET A 134 8.18 5.19 4.86
CA MET A 134 9.33 5.98 5.31
C MET A 134 9.06 6.68 6.65
N LEU A 135 7.94 7.40 6.74
CA LEU A 135 7.57 8.16 7.95
C LEU A 135 7.19 7.22 9.09
N ARG A 136 6.41 6.17 8.82
CA ARG A 136 6.02 5.19 9.83
C ARG A 136 7.22 4.44 10.40
N SER A 137 8.18 4.08 9.56
CA SER A 137 9.43 3.46 10.02
C SER A 137 10.22 4.41 10.92
N ALA A 138 10.31 5.69 10.56
CA ALA A 138 10.97 6.69 11.40
C ALA A 138 10.29 6.84 12.78
N MET A 139 8.95 6.87 12.82
CA MET A 139 8.19 6.90 14.09
C MET A 139 8.51 5.71 14.99
N LEU A 140 8.69 4.52 14.40
CA LEU A 140 9.03 3.28 15.10
C LEU A 140 10.55 3.08 15.29
N LYS A 141 11.37 4.09 14.99
CA LYS A 141 12.84 4.05 15.09
C LYS A 141 13.47 2.94 14.26
N ILE A 142 12.83 2.57 13.14
CA ILE A 142 13.34 1.62 12.14
C ILE A 142 13.95 2.43 11.00
N LYS A 143 15.23 2.21 10.70
CA LYS A 143 15.94 2.94 9.65
C LYS A 143 15.58 2.37 8.26
N PRO A 144 15.02 3.18 7.33
CA PRO A 144 14.87 2.77 5.94
C PRO A 144 16.21 2.41 5.29
N SER A 145 16.26 1.30 4.55
CA SER A 145 17.49 0.84 3.88
C SER A 145 17.78 1.61 2.59
N LYS A 146 16.75 2.10 1.89
CA LYS A 146 16.87 2.93 0.68
C LYS A 146 15.76 3.98 0.67
N ASN A 147 16.05 5.17 0.15
CA ASN A 147 15.01 6.12 -0.20
C ASN A 147 14.45 5.75 -1.59
N LEU A 148 13.22 5.25 -1.64
CA LEU A 148 12.56 4.86 -2.90
C LEU A 148 11.91 6.06 -3.62
N ILE A 149 11.85 7.24 -2.98
CA ILE A 149 11.38 8.48 -3.60
C ILE A 149 12.53 9.12 -4.37
N THR A 150 12.80 8.62 -5.57
CA THR A 150 13.73 9.22 -6.53
C THR A 150 13.03 10.28 -7.38
N SER A 151 13.76 10.93 -8.31
CA SER A 151 13.12 11.74 -9.37
C SER A 151 11.97 10.96 -10.00
N ARG A 152 10.80 11.60 -10.14
CA ARG A 152 9.60 10.93 -10.67
C ARG A 152 9.79 10.39 -12.10
N TYR A 153 10.69 11.01 -12.87
CA TYR A 153 11.03 10.58 -14.22
C TYR A 153 12.12 9.49 -14.27
N ASP A 154 12.79 9.21 -13.14
CA ASP A 154 13.81 8.15 -13.07
C ASP A 154 13.18 6.80 -12.72
N LYS A 155 13.05 5.96 -13.75
CA LYS A 155 12.46 4.62 -13.69
C LYS A 155 13.45 3.54 -13.19
N LYS A 156 14.72 3.88 -12.91
CA LYS A 156 15.76 2.87 -12.58
C LYS A 156 15.50 2.15 -11.27
N LEU A 157 15.15 2.92 -10.22
CA LEU A 157 14.91 2.38 -8.88
C LEU A 157 13.43 2.12 -8.62
N HIS A 158 12.55 3.05 -8.98
CA HIS A 158 11.11 2.94 -8.70
C HIS A 158 10.28 3.36 -9.92
N ILE A 159 9.29 2.55 -10.26
CA ILE A 159 8.28 2.83 -11.27
C ILE A 159 6.92 2.91 -10.57
N ASP A 160 6.31 4.09 -10.56
CA ASP A 160 4.92 4.27 -10.15
C ASP A 160 4.04 4.18 -11.40
N LEU A 161 3.24 3.12 -11.51
CA LEU A 161 2.41 2.87 -12.69
C LEU A 161 1.34 3.94 -12.90
N LEU A 162 0.81 4.56 -11.83
CA LEU A 162 -0.18 5.61 -12.01
C LEU A 162 0.47 6.85 -12.63
N GLU A 163 1.71 7.18 -12.24
CA GLU A 163 2.46 8.24 -12.92
C GLU A 163 2.72 7.89 -14.38
N GLN A 164 3.07 6.63 -14.67
CA GLN A 164 3.32 6.21 -16.04
C GLN A 164 2.07 6.29 -16.93
N PHE A 165 0.95 5.69 -16.50
CA PHE A 165 -0.29 5.69 -17.28
C PHE A 165 -0.91 7.08 -17.43
N THR A 166 -0.65 7.99 -16.49
CA THR A 166 -1.13 9.37 -16.58
C THR A 166 -0.17 10.32 -17.29
N TYR A 167 0.94 9.80 -17.83
CA TYR A 167 2.04 10.60 -18.38
C TYR A 167 2.42 11.74 -17.42
N TYR A 168 2.65 11.38 -16.16
CA TYR A 168 3.02 12.29 -15.07
C TYR A 168 1.96 13.34 -14.71
N GLY A 169 0.70 13.10 -15.07
CA GLY A 169 -0.45 13.95 -14.75
C GLY A 169 -1.02 14.72 -15.95
N LEU A 170 -0.59 14.42 -17.18
CA LEU A 170 -1.19 14.98 -18.39
C LEU A 170 -2.61 14.45 -18.64
N THR A 171 -2.92 13.25 -18.15
CA THR A 171 -4.25 12.66 -18.27
C THR A 171 -4.89 12.40 -16.90
N LYS A 172 -6.20 12.13 -16.91
CA LYS A 172 -6.98 11.87 -15.69
C LYS A 172 -6.48 10.62 -14.97
N LYS A 173 -6.38 10.71 -13.64
CA LYS A 173 -6.10 9.57 -12.76
C LYS A 173 -7.35 8.70 -12.61
N PHE A 174 -7.15 7.38 -12.69
CA PHE A 174 -8.13 6.36 -12.33
C PHE A 174 -7.52 5.43 -11.29
N ASN A 175 -8.37 4.70 -10.55
CA ASN A 175 -7.90 3.75 -9.54
C ASN A 175 -7.44 2.43 -10.17
N LEU A 176 -6.76 1.58 -9.40
CA LEU A 176 -6.22 0.29 -9.84
C LEU A 176 -7.29 -0.58 -10.52
N ASP A 177 -8.45 -0.69 -9.88
CA ASP A 177 -9.61 -1.44 -10.36
C ASP A 177 -10.08 -1.02 -11.76
N PHE A 178 -10.15 0.29 -12.01
CA PHE A 178 -10.53 0.83 -13.32
C PHE A 178 -9.52 0.44 -14.40
N TYR A 179 -8.21 0.58 -14.13
CA TYR A 179 -7.17 0.17 -15.07
C TYR A 179 -7.21 -1.35 -15.33
N CYS A 180 -7.36 -2.16 -14.27
CA CYS A 180 -7.43 -3.61 -14.42
C CYS A 180 -8.58 -4.02 -15.34
N ARG A 181 -9.79 -3.50 -15.09
CA ARG A 181 -10.96 -3.79 -15.93
C ARG A 181 -10.79 -3.30 -17.37
N ALA A 182 -10.23 -2.11 -17.57
CA ALA A 182 -9.99 -1.56 -18.90
C ALA A 182 -9.04 -2.43 -19.75
N TYR A 183 -8.08 -3.09 -19.11
CA TYR A 183 -7.13 -3.99 -19.76
C TYR A 183 -7.52 -5.47 -19.68
N GLY A 184 -8.72 -5.81 -19.19
CA GLY A 184 -9.18 -7.21 -19.08
C GLY A 184 -8.44 -8.04 -18.02
N ILE A 185 -7.77 -7.40 -17.07
CA ILE A 185 -7.14 -8.04 -15.91
C ILE A 185 -8.21 -8.28 -14.84
N GLU A 186 -8.18 -9.45 -14.21
CA GLU A 186 -9.06 -9.74 -13.07
C GLU A 186 -8.84 -8.71 -11.96
N SER A 187 -9.90 -7.95 -11.66
CA SER A 187 -9.81 -6.92 -10.62
C SER A 187 -9.84 -7.55 -9.22
N PRO A 188 -9.00 -7.07 -8.29
CA PRO A 188 -9.08 -7.44 -6.87
C PRO A 188 -10.44 -7.12 -6.24
N LYS A 189 -11.14 -6.11 -6.78
CA LYS A 189 -12.45 -5.65 -6.31
C LYS A 189 -13.64 -6.41 -6.88
N SER A 190 -13.42 -7.45 -7.69
CA SER A 190 -14.49 -8.35 -8.13
C SER A 190 -15.23 -9.01 -6.95
N GLN A 191 -14.63 -9.00 -5.75
CA GLN A 191 -15.22 -9.50 -4.49
C GLN A 191 -15.66 -8.39 -3.49
N GLY A 192 -15.73 -7.11 -3.91
CA GLY A 192 -16.44 -6.06 -3.16
C GLY A 192 -15.60 -5.14 -2.26
N ILE A 193 -14.33 -5.43 -2.00
CA ILE A 193 -13.59 -4.73 -0.94
C ILE A 193 -12.95 -3.42 -1.41
N SER A 194 -13.36 -2.31 -0.78
CA SER A 194 -12.76 -0.99 -0.93
C SER A 194 -11.82 -0.68 0.24
N GLY A 195 -10.91 0.29 0.11
CA GLY A 195 -10.06 0.73 1.24
C GLY A 195 -10.83 1.19 2.49
N MET A 196 -12.13 1.51 2.35
CA MET A 196 -13.02 1.83 3.47
C MET A 196 -13.50 0.57 4.21
N GLU A 197 -13.55 -0.58 3.53
CA GLU A 197 -13.87 -1.87 4.13
C GLU A 197 -12.68 -2.49 4.87
N VAL A 198 -11.45 -2.11 4.54
CA VAL A 198 -10.23 -2.57 5.24
C VAL A 198 -10.28 -2.27 6.73
N LYS A 199 -10.75 -1.08 7.13
CA LYS A 199 -10.93 -0.73 8.54
C LYS A 199 -11.96 -1.63 9.22
N ASN A 200 -13.12 -1.84 8.59
CA ASN A 200 -14.18 -2.69 9.15
C ASN A 200 -13.72 -4.15 9.30
N LEU A 201 -12.99 -4.68 8.32
CA LEU A 201 -12.38 -6.01 8.40
C LEU A 201 -11.35 -6.08 9.54
N TYR A 202 -10.53 -5.04 9.66
CA TYR A 202 -9.51 -4.98 10.68
C TYR A 202 -10.11 -4.95 12.09
N ASP A 203 -11.12 -4.11 12.31
CA ASP A 203 -11.86 -4.00 13.57
C ASP A 203 -12.60 -5.31 13.91
N ALA A 204 -13.03 -6.06 12.89
CA ALA A 204 -13.60 -7.41 13.02
C ALA A 204 -12.55 -8.52 13.22
N GLY A 205 -11.25 -8.21 13.29
CA GLY A 205 -10.17 -9.18 13.46
C GLY A 205 -9.86 -10.03 12.22
N LYS A 206 -10.34 -9.63 11.03
CA LYS A 206 -10.21 -10.38 9.77
C LYS A 206 -8.91 -10.04 9.03
N THR A 207 -7.77 -10.03 9.73
CA THR A 207 -6.47 -9.64 9.14
C THR A 207 -5.99 -10.60 8.06
N LYS A 208 -6.36 -11.88 8.11
CA LYS A 208 -6.08 -12.85 7.03
C LYS A 208 -6.82 -12.52 5.74
N GLU A 209 -8.06 -12.03 5.82
CA GLU A 209 -8.82 -11.60 4.64
C GLU A 209 -8.12 -10.39 4.00
N ILE A 210 -7.71 -9.40 4.82
CA ILE A 210 -6.92 -8.25 4.37
C ILE A 210 -5.63 -8.70 3.67
N ALA A 211 -4.92 -9.68 4.22
CA ALA A 211 -3.71 -10.23 3.61
C ALA A 211 -3.99 -10.84 2.22
N VAL A 212 -5.11 -11.57 2.06
CA VAL A 212 -5.54 -12.11 0.76
C VAL A 212 -5.81 -10.99 -0.23
N TYR A 213 -6.51 -9.92 0.17
CA TYR A 213 -6.77 -8.78 -0.72
C TYR A 213 -5.48 -8.09 -1.17
N CYS A 214 -4.58 -7.80 -0.22
CA CYS A 214 -3.28 -7.22 -0.52
C CYS A 214 -2.48 -8.10 -1.51
N SER A 215 -2.58 -9.43 -1.41
CA SER A 215 -1.94 -10.33 -2.40
C SER A 215 -2.50 -10.14 -3.82
N LYS A 216 -3.82 -9.92 -3.96
CA LYS A 216 -4.48 -9.73 -5.25
C LYS A 216 -4.11 -8.38 -5.86
N ASP A 217 -4.06 -7.31 -5.06
CA ASP A 217 -3.67 -5.97 -5.52
C ASP A 217 -2.25 -5.97 -6.10
N VAL A 218 -1.31 -6.67 -5.46
CA VAL A 218 0.07 -6.75 -5.96
C VAL A 218 0.18 -7.61 -7.23
N ILE A 219 -0.59 -8.70 -7.33
CA ILE A 219 -0.68 -9.50 -8.57
C ILE A 219 -1.25 -8.64 -9.71
N ALA A 220 -2.36 -7.94 -9.48
CA ALA A 220 -2.97 -7.06 -10.47
C ALA A 220 -2.04 -5.92 -10.89
N THR A 221 -1.30 -5.34 -9.94
CA THR A 221 -0.27 -4.34 -10.21
C THR A 221 0.85 -4.90 -11.09
N TYR A 222 1.27 -6.15 -10.87
CA TYR A 222 2.25 -6.81 -11.73
C TYR A 222 1.71 -7.06 -13.15
N GLU A 223 0.45 -7.46 -13.29
CA GLU A 223 -0.19 -7.63 -14.59
C GLU A 223 -0.25 -6.31 -15.38
N LEU A 224 -0.61 -5.21 -14.72
CA LEU A 224 -0.55 -3.87 -15.33
C LEU A 224 0.88 -3.44 -15.69
N TYR A 225 1.86 -3.78 -14.86
CA TYR A 225 3.25 -3.50 -15.16
C TYR A 225 3.69 -4.18 -16.46
N LYS A 226 3.33 -5.45 -16.68
CA LYS A 226 3.65 -6.14 -17.93
C LYS A 226 3.09 -5.41 -19.15
N ILE A 227 1.85 -4.94 -19.08
CA ILE A 227 1.23 -4.15 -20.16
C ILE A 227 1.99 -2.86 -20.41
N TRP A 228 2.29 -2.10 -19.36
CA TRP A 228 3.05 -0.86 -19.51
C TRP A 228 4.45 -1.12 -20.08
N ASP A 229 5.14 -2.14 -19.60
CA ASP A 229 6.50 -2.48 -20.02
C ASP A 229 6.55 -2.94 -21.49
N GLU A 230 5.56 -3.72 -21.93
CA GLU A 230 5.49 -4.23 -23.30
C GLU A 230 5.06 -3.17 -24.32
N PHE A 231 4.06 -2.35 -23.99
CA PHE A 231 3.41 -1.48 -24.98
C PHE A 231 3.75 0.00 -24.84
N LEU A 232 4.21 0.47 -23.68
CA LEU A 232 4.32 1.89 -23.36
C LEU A 232 5.72 2.33 -22.89
N ASN A 233 6.59 1.40 -22.53
CA ASN A 233 7.94 1.70 -22.07
C ASN A 233 8.90 1.92 -23.25
N ILE A 234 8.72 3.06 -23.94
CA ILE A 234 9.55 3.53 -25.06
C ILE A 234 10.60 4.57 -24.65
#